data_AF-A0A1Q8W321-F1
#
_entry.id   AF-A0A1Q8W321-F1
#
_cell.length_a   1.000
_cell.length_b   1.000
_cell.length_c   1.000
_cell.angle_alpha   90.00
_cell.angle_beta   90.00
_cell.angle_gamma   90.00
#
_symmetry.space_group_name_H-M   'P 1'
#
loop_
_entity.id
_entity.type
_entity.pdbx_description
1 polymer ?
#
loop_
_entity_poly.entity_id
_entity_poly.type
_entity_poly.pdbx_seq_one_letter_code
_entity_poly.pdbx_strand_id
1 'polypeptide(L)'
;MSMLVPSARDMVGTLVCDYPDIDVCVRAVAWGCWRCGRTSPAFGFVHVDDFTGPDDVIDVSAGLELEYVRDLLTLVGSPLASTIKVRASRTAGTSYLSSGCFYCDALFGAFPIREALTDIRVQDAVDNMLLILREPRPQLEVFLLEALRNAAI
;
A
#
# COMPACT_ATOMS: atom_id res chain seq x y z
N MET A 1 31.57 3.60 34.48
CA MET A 1 30.47 2.76 33.96
C MET A 1 30.53 2.82 32.44
N SER A 2 31.09 1.79 31.81
CA SER A 2 31.14 1.72 30.35
C SER A 2 29.74 1.36 29.85
N MET A 3 29.09 2.26 29.12
CA MET A 3 27.87 1.93 28.40
C MET A 3 28.27 0.94 27.31
N LEU A 4 27.92 -0.33 27.49
CA LEU A 4 28.03 -1.34 26.44
C LEU A 4 27.13 -0.88 25.30
N VAL A 5 27.74 -0.41 24.21
CA VAL A 5 27.01 -0.14 22.97
C VAL A 5 26.45 -1.48 22.50
N PRO A 6 25.12 -1.65 22.37
CA PRO A 6 24.54 -2.88 21.88
C PRO A 6 25.16 -3.23 20.52
N SER A 7 25.49 -4.50 20.30
CA SER A 7 25.93 -4.89 18.97
C SER A 7 24.76 -4.73 17.99
N ALA A 8 25.04 -4.52 16.71
CA ALA A 8 23.99 -4.48 15.69
C ALA A 8 23.10 -5.74 15.71
N ARG A 9 23.67 -6.89 16.10
CA ARG A 9 22.93 -8.14 16.28
C ARG A 9 21.96 -8.08 17.46
N ASP A 10 22.37 -7.50 18.58
CA ASP A 10 21.51 -7.33 19.75
C ASP A 10 20.36 -6.35 19.44
N MET A 11 20.65 -5.28 18.70
CA MET A 11 19.62 -4.34 18.25
C MET A 11 18.58 -5.00 17.35
N VAL A 12 19.02 -5.81 16.36
CA VAL A 12 18.11 -6.56 15.48
C VAL A 12 17.31 -7.58 16.28
N GLY A 13 17.94 -8.30 17.21
CA GLY A 13 17.24 -9.25 18.08
C GLY A 13 16.16 -8.59 18.93
N THR A 14 16.44 -7.44 19.51
CA THR A 14 15.46 -6.64 20.27
C THR A 14 14.32 -6.17 19.37
N LEU A 15 14.61 -5.62 18.19
CA LEU A 15 13.58 -5.16 17.25
C LEU A 15 12.66 -6.29 16.78
N VAL A 16 13.19 -7.49 16.52
CA VAL A 16 12.36 -8.64 16.12
C VAL A 16 11.45 -9.11 17.26
N CYS A 17 11.92 -9.04 18.51
CA CYS A 17 11.10 -9.40 19.68
C CYS A 17 10.06 -8.33 20.01
N ASP A 18 10.38 -7.05 19.83
CA ASP A 18 9.51 -5.92 20.19
C ASP A 18 8.43 -5.67 19.14
N TYR A 19 8.62 -6.14 17.90
CA TYR A 19 7.68 -5.97 16.79
C TYR A 19 7.37 -7.33 16.14
N PRO A 20 6.40 -8.09 16.67
CA PRO A 20 6.03 -9.37 16.10
C PRO A 20 5.45 -9.23 14.69
N ASP A 21 5.45 -10.33 13.94
CA ASP A 21 4.76 -10.38 12.66
C ASP A 21 3.24 -10.26 12.87
N ILE A 22 2.62 -9.45 12.02
CA ILE A 22 1.18 -9.23 11.94
C ILE A 22 0.73 -9.46 10.50
N ASP A 23 -0.52 -9.89 10.32
CA ASP A 23 -1.08 -10.04 8.98
C ASP A 23 -1.42 -8.67 8.40
N VAL A 24 -0.68 -8.29 7.36
CA VAL A 24 -0.91 -7.05 6.60
C VAL A 24 -1.72 -7.36 5.36
N CYS A 25 -2.84 -6.67 5.21
CA CYS A 25 -3.81 -6.86 4.15
C CYS A 25 -3.73 -5.70 3.15
N VAL A 26 -3.68 -6.02 1.85
CA VAL A 26 -3.77 -5.06 0.74
C VAL A 26 -5.15 -5.18 0.10
N ARG A 27 -5.88 -4.06 0.00
CA ARG A 27 -7.19 -4.00 -0.63
C ARG A 27 -7.21 -3.13 -1.88
N ALA A 28 -8.04 -3.53 -2.84
CA ALA A 28 -8.22 -2.81 -4.09
C ALA A 28 -9.71 -2.67 -4.47
N VAL A 29 -9.99 -1.62 -5.23
CA VAL A 29 -11.27 -1.42 -5.91
C VAL A 29 -11.24 -2.16 -7.24
N ALA A 30 -12.35 -2.81 -7.59
CA ALA A 30 -12.59 -3.37 -8.92
C ALA A 30 -12.74 -2.24 -9.95
N TRP A 31 -11.63 -1.80 -10.55
CA TRP A 31 -11.61 -0.57 -11.35
C TRP A 31 -11.80 -0.83 -12.85
N GLY A 32 -12.85 -0.23 -13.42
CA GLY A 32 -13.12 -0.30 -14.86
C GLY A 32 -12.11 0.52 -15.68
N CYS A 33 -11.35 -0.13 -16.55
CA CYS A 33 -10.38 0.58 -17.38
C CYS A 33 -11.07 1.42 -18.47
N TRP A 34 -10.83 2.73 -18.46
CA TRP A 34 -11.34 3.67 -19.45
C TRP A 34 -10.92 3.35 -20.91
N ARG A 35 -9.78 2.66 -21.09
CA ARG A 35 -9.23 2.34 -22.42
C ARG A 35 -9.76 1.03 -22.99
N CYS A 36 -9.74 -0.05 -22.20
CA CYS A 36 -10.09 -1.39 -22.69
C CYS A 36 -11.39 -1.96 -22.14
N GLY A 37 -12.06 -1.26 -21.23
CA GLY A 37 -13.32 -1.67 -20.60
C GLY A 37 -13.20 -2.80 -19.57
N ARG A 38 -12.04 -3.47 -19.47
CA ARG A 38 -11.83 -4.55 -18.50
C ARG A 38 -11.57 -4.01 -17.10
N THR A 39 -12.00 -4.76 -16.10
CA THR A 39 -11.77 -4.47 -14.69
C THR A 39 -10.36 -4.88 -14.28
N SER A 40 -9.61 -4.02 -13.59
CA SER A 40 -8.35 -4.39 -12.94
C SER A 40 -8.30 -3.81 -11.52
N PRO A 41 -7.50 -4.38 -10.60
CA PRO A 41 -7.42 -3.86 -9.25
C PRO A 41 -6.79 -2.46 -9.24
N ALA A 42 -7.48 -1.49 -8.65
CA ALA A 42 -6.89 -0.22 -8.24
C ALA A 42 -6.63 -0.28 -6.73
N PHE A 43 -5.37 -0.36 -6.34
CA PHE A 43 -4.95 -0.45 -4.94
C PHE A 43 -5.39 0.77 -4.15
N GLY A 44 -5.98 0.52 -2.98
CA GLY A 44 -6.71 1.53 -2.23
C GLY A 44 -6.28 1.65 -0.79
N PHE A 45 -6.28 0.54 -0.05
CA PHE A 45 -5.90 0.55 1.36
C PHE A 45 -4.94 -0.58 1.72
N VAL A 46 -4.07 -0.28 2.69
CA VAL A 46 -3.34 -1.27 3.49
C VAL A 46 -3.85 -1.18 4.92
N HIS A 47 -4.03 -2.32 5.57
CA HIS A 47 -4.49 -2.39 6.96
C HIS A 47 -4.02 -3.67 7.64
N VAL A 48 -4.07 -3.71 8.97
CA VAL A 48 -3.84 -4.94 9.76
C VAL A 48 -5.09 -5.80 9.71
N ASP A 49 -4.95 -7.13 9.63
CA ASP A 49 -6.10 -8.04 9.63
C ASP A 49 -7.05 -7.75 10.81
N ASP A 50 -8.36 -7.86 10.57
CA ASP A 50 -9.44 -7.47 11.49
C ASP A 50 -9.58 -5.97 11.85
N PHE A 51 -8.64 -5.11 11.43
CA PHE A 51 -8.72 -3.65 11.64
C PHE A 51 -8.99 -2.93 10.32
N THR A 52 -10.26 -2.67 10.02
CA THR A 52 -10.68 -1.98 8.78
C THR A 52 -11.42 -0.66 9.04
N GLY A 53 -11.42 -0.18 10.28
CA GLY A 53 -12.10 1.06 10.64
C GLY A 53 -11.50 2.26 9.90
N PRO A 54 -12.21 3.40 9.84
CA PRO A 54 -11.77 4.56 9.08
C PRO A 54 -10.39 5.06 9.50
N ASP A 55 -9.97 4.90 10.75
CA ASP A 55 -8.66 5.33 11.24
C ASP A 55 -7.58 4.24 11.16
N ASP A 56 -7.96 3.00 10.88
CA ASP A 56 -7.08 1.83 10.88
C ASP A 56 -6.49 1.51 9.49
N VAL A 57 -6.77 2.36 8.50
CA VAL A 57 -6.42 2.12 7.09
C VAL A 57 -5.46 3.18 6.55
N ILE A 58 -4.51 2.72 5.75
CA ILE A 58 -3.51 3.54 5.08
C ILE A 58 -3.89 3.66 3.61
N ASP A 59 -4.15 4.87 3.13
CA ASP A 59 -4.39 5.15 1.70
C ASP A 59 -3.11 4.87 0.91
N VAL A 60 -3.20 3.94 -0.04
CA VAL A 60 -2.08 3.49 -0.89
C VAL A 60 -2.30 3.84 -2.37
N SER A 61 -3.11 4.86 -2.66
CA SER A 61 -3.46 5.29 -4.02
C SER A 61 -2.27 5.87 -4.80
N ALA A 62 -1.22 6.31 -4.11
CA ALA A 62 -0.04 6.96 -4.67
C ALA A 62 1.14 6.92 -3.67
N GLY A 63 2.28 7.51 -4.05
CA GLY A 63 3.36 7.79 -3.11
C GLY A 63 4.16 6.55 -2.69
N LEU A 64 4.76 6.65 -1.50
CA LEU A 64 5.56 5.60 -0.87
C LEU A 64 4.67 4.41 -0.46
N GLU A 65 3.43 4.69 -0.12
CA GLU A 65 2.43 3.70 0.28
C GLU A 65 2.06 2.77 -0.88
N LEU A 66 1.94 3.32 -2.09
CA LEU A 66 1.79 2.52 -3.30
C LEU A 66 3.07 1.73 -3.64
N GLU A 67 4.25 2.27 -3.32
CA GLU A 67 5.53 1.57 -3.47
C GLU A 67 5.61 0.36 -2.54
N TYR A 68 5.20 0.52 -1.29
CA TYR A 68 5.09 -0.57 -0.33
C TYR A 68 4.19 -1.70 -0.84
N VAL A 69 3.04 -1.38 -1.43
CA VAL A 69 2.16 -2.39 -2.07
C VAL A 69 2.88 -3.12 -3.21
N ARG A 70 3.64 -2.40 -4.05
CA ARG A 70 4.42 -3.03 -5.14
C ARG A 70 5.45 -4.01 -4.57
N ASP A 71 6.10 -3.64 -3.48
CA ASP A 71 7.14 -4.46 -2.86
C ASP A 71 6.54 -5.73 -2.23
N LEU A 72 5.40 -5.61 -1.54
CA LEU A 72 4.65 -6.78 -1.03
C LEU A 72 4.20 -7.71 -2.16
N LEU A 73 3.67 -7.17 -3.26
CA LEU A 73 3.28 -7.97 -4.43
C LEU A 73 4.48 -8.65 -5.08
N THR A 74 5.63 -7.97 -5.12
CA THR A 74 6.88 -8.53 -5.66
C THR A 74 7.40 -9.66 -4.78
N LEU A 75 7.35 -9.50 -3.45
CA LEU A 75 7.77 -10.49 -2.48
C LEU A 75 7.04 -11.82 -2.68
N VAL A 76 5.72 -11.77 -2.92
CA VAL A 76 4.90 -12.97 -3.15
C VAL A 76 4.87 -13.44 -4.61
N GLY A 77 5.64 -12.80 -5.50
CA GLY A 77 5.70 -13.16 -6.93
C GLY A 77 4.42 -12.86 -7.70
N SER A 78 3.58 -11.93 -7.22
CA SER A 78 2.32 -11.59 -7.87
C SER A 78 2.57 -10.82 -9.17
N PRO A 79 1.93 -11.21 -10.30
CA PRO A 79 2.06 -10.48 -11.56
C PRO A 79 1.46 -9.06 -11.49
N LEU A 80 0.63 -8.79 -10.47
CA LEU A 80 0.06 -7.48 -10.22
C LEU A 80 1.13 -6.43 -9.86
N ALA A 81 2.30 -6.83 -9.36
CA ALA A 81 3.40 -5.92 -9.08
C ALA A 81 3.77 -5.08 -10.31
N SER A 82 3.74 -5.68 -11.51
CA SER A 82 4.05 -5.01 -12.78
C SER A 82 3.04 -3.93 -13.21
N THR A 83 1.86 -3.89 -12.58
CA THR A 83 0.84 -2.85 -12.83
C THR A 83 1.17 -1.54 -12.13
N ILE A 84 2.03 -1.59 -11.11
CA ILE A 84 2.49 -0.42 -10.35
C ILE A 84 3.85 0.00 -10.89
N LYS A 85 3.90 1.15 -11.56
CA LYS A 85 5.15 1.64 -12.16
C LYS A 85 5.25 3.14 -12.21
N VAL A 86 6.49 3.61 -12.35
CA VAL A 86 6.80 5.02 -12.57
C VAL A 86 6.29 5.41 -13.94
N ARG A 87 5.49 6.48 -13.99
CA ARG A 87 4.96 7.05 -15.23
C ARG A 87 5.26 8.53 -15.30
N ALA A 88 5.79 8.95 -16.44
CA ALA A 88 6.02 10.36 -16.73
C ALA A 88 4.69 11.04 -17.06
N SER A 89 4.37 12.12 -16.35
CA SER A 89 3.20 12.95 -16.64
C SER A 89 3.63 14.29 -17.21
N ARG A 90 3.22 14.54 -18.46
CA ARG A 90 3.45 15.84 -19.12
C ARG A 90 2.70 16.97 -18.40
N THR A 91 1.51 16.69 -17.89
CA THR A 91 0.68 17.67 -17.19
C THR A 91 1.24 18.04 -15.82
N ALA A 92 1.78 17.06 -15.08
CA ALA A 92 2.36 17.28 -13.76
C ALA A 92 3.84 17.73 -13.83
N GLY A 93 4.47 17.69 -15.00
CA GLY A 93 5.88 18.03 -15.18
C GLY A 93 6.86 17.10 -14.44
N THR A 94 6.37 15.98 -13.88
CA THR A 94 7.12 15.06 -13.04
C THR A 94 6.75 13.60 -13.34
N SER A 95 7.59 12.68 -12.86
CA SER A 95 7.27 11.24 -12.87
C SER A 95 6.77 10.83 -11.50
N TYR A 96 5.75 9.97 -11.47
CA TYR A 96 5.19 9.45 -10.22
C TYR A 96 4.85 7.97 -10.35
N LEU A 97 4.81 7.27 -9.22
CA LEU A 97 4.37 5.89 -9.14
C LEU A 97 2.85 5.83 -9.29
N SER A 98 2.36 4.92 -10.13
CA SER A 98 0.94 4.78 -10.40
C SER A 98 0.56 3.34 -10.69
N SER A 99 -0.66 2.97 -10.31
CA SER A 99 -1.31 1.75 -10.74
C SER A 99 -1.86 1.91 -12.16
N GLY A 100 -2.08 0.77 -12.83
CA GLY A 100 -2.65 0.76 -14.17
C GLY A 100 -3.37 -0.53 -14.48
N CYS A 101 -4.04 -0.54 -15.62
CA CYS A 101 -4.79 -1.69 -16.08
C CYS A 101 -3.85 -2.87 -16.34
N PHE A 102 -4.16 -4.02 -15.73
CA PHE A 102 -3.41 -5.26 -15.92
C PHE A 102 -3.38 -5.72 -17.39
N TYR A 103 -4.43 -5.41 -18.17
CA TYR A 103 -4.60 -5.94 -19.53
C TYR A 103 -4.02 -5.05 -20.63
N CYS A 104 -4.12 -3.73 -20.49
CA CYS A 104 -3.72 -2.78 -21.54
C CYS A 104 -2.76 -1.70 -21.06
N ASP A 105 -2.35 -1.78 -19.79
CA ASP A 105 -1.39 -0.88 -19.17
C ASP A 105 -1.80 0.61 -19.17
N ALA A 106 -3.08 0.89 -19.39
CA ALA A 106 -3.61 2.23 -19.25
C ALA A 106 -3.45 2.71 -17.80
N LEU A 107 -2.89 3.91 -17.64
CA LEU A 107 -2.76 4.60 -16.35
C LEU A 107 -4.14 4.74 -15.69
N PHE A 108 -4.20 4.44 -14.39
CA PHE A 108 -5.32 4.85 -13.54
C PHE A 108 -5.02 6.23 -12.92
N GLY A 109 -5.97 7.15 -13.04
CA GLY A 109 -5.84 8.45 -12.41
C GLY A 109 -5.93 8.31 -10.89
N ALA A 110 -4.95 8.82 -10.15
CA ALA A 110 -4.95 8.77 -8.69
C ALA A 110 -6.14 9.54 -8.09
N PHE A 111 -6.54 10.67 -8.70
CA PHE A 111 -7.65 11.49 -8.22
C PHE A 111 -9.01 10.76 -8.24
N PRO A 112 -9.48 10.20 -9.39
CA PRO A 112 -10.71 9.41 -9.41
C PRO A 112 -10.70 8.20 -8.46
N ILE A 113 -9.54 7.54 -8.31
CA ILE A 113 -9.41 6.45 -7.34
C ILE A 113 -9.62 6.98 -5.93
N ARG A 114 -8.95 8.08 -5.56
CA ARG A 114 -9.04 8.67 -4.22
C ARG A 114 -10.46 9.13 -3.88
N GLU A 115 -11.22 9.65 -4.84
CA GLU A 115 -12.64 9.96 -4.63
C GLU A 115 -13.42 8.69 -4.25
N ALA A 116 -13.27 7.61 -5.02
CA ALA A 116 -13.93 6.34 -4.71
C ALA A 116 -13.48 5.76 -3.34
N LEU A 117 -12.20 5.87 -2.99
CA LEU A 117 -11.69 5.43 -1.70
C LEU A 117 -12.24 6.26 -0.53
N THR A 118 -12.43 7.56 -0.74
CA THR A 118 -13.03 8.45 0.27
C THR A 118 -14.46 8.02 0.56
N ASP A 119 -15.25 7.75 -0.48
CA ASP A 119 -16.63 7.27 -0.31
C ASP A 119 -16.68 5.94 0.44
N ILE A 120 -15.80 4.99 0.09
CA ILE A 120 -15.70 3.68 0.77
C ILE A 120 -15.35 3.85 2.24
N ARG A 121 -14.39 4.74 2.55
CA ARG A 121 -13.94 5.01 3.92
C ARG A 121 -15.05 5.66 4.75
N VAL A 122 -15.78 6.61 4.18
CA VAL A 122 -16.93 7.27 4.85
C VAL A 122 -18.08 6.30 5.10
N GLN A 123 -18.26 5.32 4.22
CA GLN A 123 -19.28 4.28 4.35
C GLN A 123 -18.86 3.11 5.25
N ASP A 124 -17.65 3.13 5.81
CA ASP A 124 -17.08 2.03 6.59
C ASP A 124 -17.12 0.68 5.84
N ALA A 125 -16.84 0.73 4.53
CA ALA A 125 -17.01 -0.40 3.61
C ALA A 125 -15.68 -0.97 3.10
N VAL A 126 -14.57 -0.73 3.81
CA VAL A 126 -13.23 -1.20 3.43
C VAL A 126 -13.17 -2.74 3.42
N ASP A 127 -13.88 -3.38 4.35
CA ASP A 127 -14.03 -4.83 4.45
C ASP A 127 -14.65 -5.48 3.20
N ASN A 128 -15.46 -4.73 2.45
CA ASN A 128 -16.12 -5.15 1.21
C ASN A 128 -15.23 -4.99 -0.04
N MET A 129 -14.08 -4.31 0.07
CA MET A 129 -13.12 -4.21 -1.03
C MET A 129 -12.43 -5.55 -1.29
N LEU A 130 -11.94 -5.73 -2.52
CA LEU A 130 -11.20 -6.93 -2.90
C LEU A 130 -9.93 -7.06 -2.06
N LEU A 131 -9.82 -8.14 -1.29
CA LEU A 131 -8.56 -8.52 -0.64
C LEU A 131 -7.61 -9.09 -1.71
N ILE A 132 -6.52 -8.38 -1.97
CA ILE A 132 -5.53 -8.78 -2.98
C ILE A 132 -4.44 -9.66 -2.37
N LEU A 133 -4.01 -9.31 -1.17
CA LEU A 133 -2.93 -9.98 -0.48
C LEU A 133 -3.17 -9.91 1.03
N ARG A 134 -2.83 -11.00 1.71
CA ARG A 134 -2.58 -11.05 3.16
C ARG A 134 -1.20 -11.66 3.34
N GLU A 135 -0.29 -10.92 3.95
CA GLU A 135 1.09 -11.36 4.15
C GLU A 135 1.55 -11.04 5.57
N PRO A 136 2.17 -11.99 6.30
CA PRO A 136 2.78 -11.73 7.60
C PRO A 136 3.97 -10.78 7.42
N ARG A 137 3.92 -9.61 8.05
CA ARG A 137 5.00 -8.61 8.04
C ARG A 137 5.31 -8.15 9.46
N PRO A 138 6.58 -7.75 9.75
CA PRO A 138 6.91 -7.17 11.04
C PRO A 138 6.03 -5.94 11.31
N GLN A 139 5.43 -5.85 12.49
CA GLN A 139 4.58 -4.72 12.88
C GLN A 139 5.27 -3.36 12.69
N LEU A 140 6.60 -3.32 12.85
CA LEU A 140 7.41 -2.14 12.62
C LEU A 140 7.23 -1.53 11.22
N GLU A 141 7.01 -2.34 10.18
CA GLU A 141 6.82 -1.84 8.81
C GLU A 141 5.56 -0.97 8.70
N VAL A 142 4.46 -1.38 9.34
CA VAL A 142 3.19 -0.64 9.35
C VAL A 142 3.34 0.68 10.12
N PHE A 143 3.99 0.65 11.29
CA PHE A 143 4.24 1.86 12.07
C PHE A 143 5.12 2.87 11.34
N LEU A 144 6.15 2.40 10.64
CA LEU A 144 7.00 3.27 9.83
C LEU A 144 6.22 3.88 8.66
N LEU A 145 5.36 3.10 8.01
CA LEU A 145 4.52 3.59 6.91
C LEU A 145 3.57 4.71 7.39
N GLU A 146 2.94 4.53 8.55
CA GLU A 146 2.09 5.55 9.17
C GLU A 146 2.88 6.80 9.61
N ALA A 147 4.05 6.62 10.22
CA ALA A 147 4.88 7.72 10.68
C ALA A 147 5.38 8.58 9.51
N LEU A 148 5.80 7.95 8.41
CA LEU A 148 6.25 8.64 7.20
C LEU A 148 5.12 9.42 6.53
N ARG A 149 3.90 8.86 6.50
CA ARG A 149 2.69 9.58 6.05
C ARG A 149 2.47 10.86 6.85
N ASN A 150 2.58 10.79 8.17
CA ASN A 150 2.34 11.92 9.06
C ASN A 150 3.45 12.99 9.00
N ALA A 151 4.67 12.61 8.57
CA ALA A 151 5.80 13.53 8.42
C ALA A 151 5.82 14.29 7.07
N ALA A 152 5.02 13.85 6.09
CA ALA A 152 4.91 14.47 4.77
C ALA A 152 3.86 15.61 4.70
N ILE A 153 3.29 15.99 5.85
CA ILE A 153 2.33 17.10 6.06
C ILE A 153 3.06 18.29 6.69
#